data_AF-A0A2E9VRX6-F1
#
_entry.id   AF-A0A2E9VRX6-F1
#
_cell.length_a   1.000
_cell.length_b   1.000
_cell.length_c   1.000
_cell.angle_alpha   90.00
_cell.angle_beta   90.00
_cell.angle_gamma   90.00
#
_symmetry.space_group_name_H-M   'P 1'
#
loop_
_entity.id
_entity.type
_entity.pdbx_description
1 polymer ?
#
loop_
_entity_poly.entity_id
_entity_poly.type
_entity_poly.pdbx_seq_one_letter_code
_entity_poly.pdbx_strand_id
1 'polypeptide(L)'
;MNTEQPQEPDDFQQAWQAQSAKTKLTIDADLLIREFQRNQSGFRDTIFWRDFREVAVALVMIPGWLYLGIVNALPWTWYLTIPVLIWIAGFMIVFRMRFMQRSSETDEPLIECVQRSLVEQENQIWLLRNIVWWYLLPPTLSIMAFFAQTIFTPEIPLLDAGGWSDYLARLIVFLSMSLFVIVIYYFVYLINQQAVRTQLEPRRLELLALLKSLEDETNGKVNGEFPLLTGASSFAVSPRRSFATYLLAAIITLLGMSGILYVAYQMDDMILHNVDEEYPKLSPFAAVRWEEDQPEVKVGEEWYRLISINEIPSEEIVTYSQDTFGDLWQKRFEEDLIELLTRMGHESGENVNLTVESLTSSEMQVLKEVPMTRENRRAIRNAARAREETQPEQE
;
A
#
# COMPACT_ATOMS: atom_id res chain seq x y z
N MET A 1 13.64 89.96 43.04
CA MET A 1 14.06 88.59 43.39
C MET A 1 12.82 87.73 43.42
N ASN A 2 12.88 86.62 42.69
CA ASN A 2 11.76 85.77 42.26
C ASN A 2 10.89 85.22 43.39
N THR A 3 9.58 85.26 43.18
CA THR A 3 8.57 84.48 43.88
C THR A 3 8.48 83.10 43.22
N GLU A 4 9.00 82.07 43.88
CA GLU A 4 8.76 80.67 43.51
C GLU A 4 7.36 80.27 44.00
N GLN A 5 6.48 79.90 43.07
CA GLN A 5 5.20 79.28 43.39
C GLN A 5 5.40 77.83 43.81
N PRO A 6 4.68 77.32 44.82
CA PRO A 6 4.72 75.91 45.18
C PRO A 6 4.00 75.11 44.10
N GLN A 7 4.78 74.36 43.33
CA GLN A 7 4.28 73.44 42.31
C GLN A 7 3.53 72.30 43.03
N GLU A 8 2.23 72.14 42.76
CA GLU A 8 1.39 71.17 43.46
C GLU A 8 1.89 69.73 43.19
N PRO A 9 2.02 68.88 44.23
CA PRO A 9 2.50 67.51 44.09
C PRO A 9 1.57 66.62 43.24
N ASP A 10 0.33 67.05 42.99
CA ASP A 10 -0.68 66.31 42.23
C ASP A 10 -0.41 66.32 40.71
N ASP A 11 0.13 67.42 40.17
CA ASP A 11 0.51 67.53 38.75
C ASP A 11 1.64 66.57 38.39
N PHE A 12 2.61 66.38 39.29
CA PHE A 12 3.68 65.41 39.10
C PHE A 12 3.20 63.95 39.22
N GLN A 13 2.24 63.68 40.09
CA GLN A 13 1.62 62.35 40.19
C GLN A 13 0.79 62.02 38.94
N GLN A 14 0.02 62.98 38.41
CA GLN A 14 -0.73 62.79 37.17
C GLN A 14 0.19 62.63 35.96
N ALA A 15 1.24 63.44 35.83
CA ALA A 15 2.23 63.29 34.77
C ALA A 15 2.97 61.94 34.87
N TRP A 16 3.33 61.51 36.09
CA TRP A 16 3.98 60.23 36.32
C TRP A 16 3.04 59.06 35.98
N GLN A 17 1.77 59.11 36.36
CA GLN A 17 0.79 58.09 35.99
C GLN A 17 0.49 58.06 34.50
N ALA A 18 0.38 59.22 33.84
CA ALA A 18 0.18 59.31 32.40
C ALA A 18 1.38 58.76 31.62
N GLN A 19 2.60 59.05 32.09
CA GLN A 19 3.82 58.53 31.49
C GLN A 19 4.00 57.03 31.76
N SER A 20 3.70 56.57 32.98
CA SER A 20 3.72 55.14 33.33
C SER A 20 2.69 54.36 32.51
N ALA A 21 1.48 54.88 32.35
CA ALA A 21 0.44 54.26 31.54
C ALA A 21 0.84 54.21 30.07
N LYS A 22 1.32 55.32 29.49
CA LYS A 22 1.75 55.40 28.10
C LYS A 22 2.94 54.48 27.82
N THR A 23 3.99 54.52 28.66
CA THR A 23 5.19 53.68 28.52
C THR A 23 4.87 52.19 28.73
N LYS A 24 3.99 51.84 29.68
CA LYS A 24 3.49 50.47 29.84
C LYS A 24 2.72 50.00 28.61
N LEU A 25 1.85 50.84 28.05
CA LEU A 25 1.06 50.53 26.84
C LEU A 25 1.95 50.33 25.60
N THR A 26 3.00 51.14 25.44
CA THR A 26 3.94 50.99 24.30
C THR A 26 4.82 49.75 24.46
N ILE A 27 5.31 49.46 25.67
CA ILE A 27 6.14 48.28 25.96
C ILE A 27 5.33 46.98 25.80
N ASP A 28 4.08 46.94 26.24
CA ASP A 28 3.21 45.76 26.09
C ASP A 28 2.81 45.54 24.61
N ALA A 29 2.57 46.61 23.84
CA ALA A 29 2.24 46.52 22.41
C ALA A 29 3.42 46.01 21.56
N ASP A 30 4.61 46.56 21.74
CA ASP A 30 5.81 46.12 21.01
C ASP A 30 6.18 44.66 21.34
N LEU A 31 5.99 44.25 22.61
CA LEU A 31 6.20 42.88 23.05
C LEU A 31 5.17 41.92 22.44
N LEU A 32 3.89 42.30 22.41
CA LEU A 32 2.82 41.55 21.73
C LEU A 32 3.11 41.35 20.25
N ILE A 33 3.53 42.40 19.53
CA ILE A 33 3.88 42.32 18.10
C ILE A 33 5.04 41.34 17.90
N ARG A 34 6.09 41.44 18.73
CA ARG A 34 7.27 40.57 18.61
C ARG A 34 6.96 39.11 18.90
N GLU A 35 6.16 38.83 19.93
CA GLU A 35 5.74 37.47 20.26
C GLU A 35 4.81 36.88 19.19
N PHE A 36 3.87 37.68 18.70
CA PHE A 36 2.97 37.30 17.61
C PHE A 36 3.76 36.94 16.35
N GLN A 37 4.67 37.82 15.90
CA GLN A 37 5.52 37.57 14.73
C GLN A 37 6.37 36.31 14.88
N ARG A 38 6.96 36.09 16.07
CA ARG A 38 7.75 34.88 16.35
C ARG A 38 6.89 33.61 16.31
N ASN A 39 5.68 33.66 16.86
CA ASN A 39 4.77 32.51 16.87
C ASN A 39 4.25 32.19 15.46
N GLN A 40 3.94 33.24 14.69
CA GLN A 40 3.52 33.13 13.29
C GLN A 40 4.64 32.58 12.41
N SER A 41 5.88 33.04 12.57
CA SER A 41 7.02 32.54 11.79
C SER A 41 7.28 31.05 12.07
N GLY A 42 7.29 30.64 13.34
CA GLY A 42 7.51 29.24 13.70
C GLY A 42 6.40 28.31 13.20
N PHE A 43 5.15 28.77 13.19
CA PHE A 43 4.03 28.03 12.59
C PHE A 43 4.17 27.91 11.08
N ARG A 44 4.50 29.01 10.39
CA ARG A 44 4.66 29.03 8.94
C ARG A 44 5.80 28.12 8.49
N ASP A 45 6.90 28.11 9.22
CA ASP A 45 8.05 27.24 8.94
C ASP A 45 7.69 25.76 9.10
N THR A 46 6.94 25.42 10.16
CA THR A 46 6.49 24.04 10.40
C THR A 46 5.59 23.53 9.27
N ILE A 47 4.64 24.37 8.83
CA ILE A 47 3.74 24.06 7.74
C ILE A 47 4.50 23.95 6.41
N PHE A 48 5.40 24.89 6.14
CA PHE A 48 6.20 24.90 4.93
C PHE A 48 7.03 23.61 4.80
N TRP A 49 7.70 23.19 5.88
CA TRP A 49 8.50 21.97 5.87
C TRP A 49 7.66 20.69 5.71
N ARG A 50 6.46 20.64 6.29
CA ARG A 50 5.52 19.54 6.07
C ARG A 50 5.16 19.43 4.59
N ASP A 51 4.69 20.52 4.01
CA ASP A 51 4.19 20.54 2.63
C ASP A 51 5.31 20.30 1.62
N PHE A 52 6.50 20.87 1.85
CA PHE A 52 7.68 20.64 1.02
C PHE A 52 8.04 19.15 0.98
N ARG A 53 8.03 18.48 2.14
CA ARG A 53 8.30 17.04 2.21
C ARG A 53 7.26 16.22 1.46
N GLU A 54 5.98 16.57 1.57
CA GLU A 54 4.89 15.86 0.86
C GLU A 54 5.05 15.98 -0.66
N VAL A 55 5.34 17.17 -1.17
CA VAL A 55 5.58 17.40 -2.61
C VAL A 55 6.86 16.70 -3.07
N ALA A 56 7.95 16.80 -2.31
CA ALA A 56 9.21 16.14 -2.64
C ALA A 56 9.07 14.62 -2.69
N VAL A 57 8.36 14.03 -1.71
CA VAL A 57 8.07 12.58 -1.70
C VAL A 57 7.26 12.19 -2.93
N ALA A 58 6.20 12.93 -3.28
CA ALA A 58 5.41 12.64 -4.47
C ALA A 58 6.25 12.65 -5.75
N LEU A 59 7.14 13.65 -5.91
CA LEU A 59 8.01 13.77 -7.08
C LEU A 59 9.06 12.64 -7.17
N VAL A 60 9.63 12.22 -6.04
CA VAL A 60 10.58 11.11 -5.98
C VAL A 60 9.89 9.75 -6.17
N MET A 61 8.64 9.61 -5.73
CA MET A 61 7.88 8.37 -5.91
C MET A 61 7.55 8.10 -7.37
N ILE A 62 7.32 9.11 -8.20
CA ILE A 62 6.98 8.92 -9.64
C ILE A 62 8.00 8.06 -10.40
N PRO A 63 9.32 8.38 -10.44
CA PRO A 63 10.30 7.55 -11.13
C PRO A 63 10.44 6.16 -10.50
N GLY A 64 10.32 6.05 -9.18
CA GLY A 64 10.30 4.75 -8.49
C GLY A 64 9.11 3.88 -8.91
N TRP A 65 7.92 4.46 -9.02
CA TRP A 65 6.70 3.77 -9.44
C TRP A 65 6.77 3.30 -10.90
N LEU A 66 7.35 4.14 -11.78
CA LEU A 66 7.63 3.78 -13.17
C LEU A 66 8.62 2.62 -13.26
N TYR A 67 9.74 2.70 -12.53
CA TYR A 67 10.74 1.64 -12.49
C TYR A 67 10.14 0.32 -12.02
N LEU A 68 9.40 0.33 -10.90
CA LEU A 68 8.75 -0.87 -10.37
C LEU A 68 7.70 -1.44 -11.34
N GLY A 69 6.93 -0.58 -12.01
CA GLY A 69 5.93 -1.00 -12.99
C GLY A 69 6.56 -1.70 -14.20
N ILE A 70 7.66 -1.15 -14.72
CA ILE A 70 8.37 -1.70 -15.88
C ILE A 70 9.09 -3.00 -15.53
N VAL A 71 9.82 -3.03 -14.42
CA VAL A 71 10.63 -4.19 -14.01
C VAL A 71 9.77 -5.41 -13.70
N ASN A 72 8.60 -5.21 -13.09
CA ASN A 72 7.71 -6.31 -12.71
C ASN A 72 6.55 -6.50 -13.71
N ALA A 73 6.63 -5.90 -14.91
CA ALA A 73 5.60 -5.98 -15.95
C ALA A 73 4.15 -5.77 -15.42
N LEU A 74 3.98 -4.81 -14.51
CA LEU A 74 2.70 -4.62 -13.80
C LEU A 74 1.58 -4.14 -14.74
N PRO A 75 0.32 -4.48 -14.43
CA PRO A 75 -0.82 -4.06 -15.22
C PRO A 75 -0.92 -2.54 -15.33
N TRP A 76 -1.57 -2.07 -16.40
CA TRP A 76 -1.68 -0.64 -16.70
C TRP A 76 -2.33 0.17 -15.55
N THR A 77 -3.19 -0.45 -14.73
CA THR A 77 -3.82 0.18 -13.57
C THR A 77 -2.82 0.62 -12.49
N TRP A 78 -1.64 0.00 -12.42
CA TRP A 78 -0.54 0.44 -11.55
C TRP A 78 -0.14 1.90 -11.84
N TYR A 79 -0.14 2.29 -13.11
CA TYR A 79 0.28 3.62 -13.55
C TYR A 79 -0.78 4.70 -13.27
N LEU A 80 -2.01 4.33 -12.84
CA LEU A 80 -3.01 5.31 -12.39
C LEU A 80 -2.57 6.09 -11.14
N THR A 81 -1.58 5.58 -10.39
CA THR A 81 -1.03 6.30 -9.23
C THR A 81 -0.20 7.51 -9.66
N ILE A 82 0.37 7.51 -10.87
CA ILE A 82 1.17 8.63 -11.38
C ILE A 82 0.36 9.93 -11.51
N PRO A 83 -0.77 9.97 -12.25
CA PRO A 83 -1.58 11.19 -12.32
C PRO A 83 -2.13 11.60 -10.95
N VAL A 84 -2.34 10.66 -10.02
CA VAL A 84 -2.70 10.96 -8.64
C VAL A 84 -1.58 11.69 -7.89
N LEU A 85 -0.33 11.23 -8.00
CA LEU A 85 0.82 11.90 -7.39
C LEU A 85 1.02 13.31 -7.97
N ILE A 86 0.86 13.45 -9.29
CA ILE A 86 0.90 14.75 -9.97
C ILE A 86 -0.25 15.66 -9.48
N TRP A 87 -1.46 15.12 -9.31
CA TRP A 87 -2.59 15.86 -8.77
C TRP A 87 -2.31 16.35 -7.35
N ILE A 88 -1.80 15.51 -6.45
CA ILE A 88 -1.50 15.90 -5.06
C ILE A 88 -0.44 17.00 -5.05
N ALA A 89 0.66 16.81 -5.78
CA ALA A 89 1.72 17.82 -5.87
C ALA A 89 1.21 19.14 -6.47
N GLY A 90 0.48 19.07 -7.57
CA GLY A 90 -0.10 20.22 -8.26
C GLY A 90 -1.13 20.95 -7.40
N PHE A 91 -2.03 20.22 -6.74
CA PHE A 91 -3.01 20.80 -5.82
C PHE A 91 -2.34 21.54 -4.68
N MET A 92 -1.31 20.96 -4.05
CA MET A 92 -0.57 21.61 -2.97
C MET A 92 0.18 22.86 -3.45
N ILE A 93 0.82 22.80 -4.62
CA ILE A 93 1.51 23.96 -5.22
C ILE A 93 0.51 25.06 -5.54
N VAL A 94 -0.62 24.75 -6.20
CA VAL A 94 -1.64 25.75 -6.57
C VAL A 94 -2.30 26.34 -5.32
N PHE A 95 -2.64 25.50 -4.33
CA PHE A 95 -3.16 25.95 -3.05
C PHE A 95 -2.19 26.93 -2.40
N ARG A 96 -0.90 26.56 -2.33
CA ARG A 96 0.12 27.47 -1.78
C ARG A 96 0.26 28.73 -2.61
N MET A 97 0.41 28.68 -3.92
CA MET A 97 0.50 29.88 -4.75
C MET A 97 -0.70 30.82 -4.58
N ARG A 98 -1.90 30.27 -4.42
CA ARG A 98 -3.13 31.06 -4.24
C ARG A 98 -3.23 31.71 -2.85
N PHE A 99 -2.72 31.04 -1.83
CA PHE A 99 -2.83 31.47 -0.43
C PHE A 99 -1.51 31.97 0.18
N MET A 100 -0.41 31.93 -0.58
CA MET A 100 0.91 32.44 -0.21
C MET A 100 0.90 33.96 -0.37
N GLN A 101 0.74 34.64 0.76
CA GLN A 101 0.71 36.10 0.80
C GLN A 101 2.12 36.68 0.95
N ARG A 102 2.31 37.87 0.35
CA ARG A 102 3.55 38.64 0.44
C ARG A 102 3.88 38.93 1.90
N SER A 103 5.17 38.86 2.22
CA SER A 103 5.72 39.28 3.52
C SER A 103 5.17 40.65 3.89
N SER A 104 4.68 40.81 5.12
CA SER A 104 4.25 42.10 5.65
C SER A 104 5.43 43.08 5.58
N GLU A 105 5.19 44.26 4.98
CA GLU A 105 6.11 45.38 5.11
C GLU A 105 6.17 45.80 6.59
N THR A 106 7.34 46.25 7.02
CA THR A 106 7.68 46.45 8.44
C THR A 106 6.83 47.51 9.15
N ASP A 107 5.99 48.26 8.41
CA ASP A 107 5.11 49.34 8.89
C ASP A 107 3.61 48.99 8.86
N GLU A 108 3.23 47.73 8.64
CA GLU A 108 1.82 47.35 8.52
C GLU A 108 1.06 47.30 9.87
N PRO A 109 -0.16 47.85 9.97
CA PRO A 109 -0.93 47.86 11.21
C PRO A 109 -1.25 46.45 11.73
N LEU A 110 -1.14 46.25 13.05
CA LEU A 110 -1.32 44.94 13.71
C LEU A 110 -2.67 44.28 13.41
N ILE A 111 -3.75 45.07 13.30
CA ILE A 111 -5.09 44.57 12.96
C ILE A 111 -5.09 43.84 11.62
N GLU A 112 -4.45 44.42 10.59
CA GLU A 112 -4.38 43.82 9.25
C GLU A 112 -3.55 42.53 9.28
N CYS A 113 -2.48 42.50 10.08
CA CYS A 113 -1.66 41.30 10.28
C CYS A 113 -2.43 40.15 10.96
N VAL A 114 -3.24 40.47 11.99
CA VAL A 114 -4.10 39.49 12.68
C VAL A 114 -5.22 38.98 11.77
N GLN A 115 -5.89 39.88 11.04
CA GLN A 115 -6.91 39.51 10.03
C GLN A 115 -6.34 38.54 8.99
N ARG A 116 -5.15 38.85 8.48
CA ARG A 116 -4.46 38.01 7.50
C ARG A 116 -4.12 36.63 8.06
N SER A 117 -3.55 36.58 9.26
CA SER A 117 -3.22 35.33 9.95
C SER A 117 -4.47 34.48 10.17
N LEU A 118 -5.61 35.10 10.51
CA LEU A 118 -6.88 34.40 10.68
C LEU A 118 -7.36 33.76 9.37
N VAL A 119 -7.31 34.47 8.24
CA VAL A 119 -7.66 33.92 6.93
C VAL A 119 -6.73 32.74 6.57
N GLU A 120 -5.43 32.84 6.86
CA GLU A 120 -4.48 31.74 6.66
C GLU A 120 -4.85 30.51 7.50
N GLN A 121 -5.19 30.70 8.78
CA GLN A 121 -5.63 29.60 9.65
C GLN A 121 -6.94 28.96 9.16
N GLU A 122 -7.91 29.76 8.74
CA GLU A 122 -9.18 29.25 8.22
C GLU A 122 -8.99 28.43 6.94
N ASN A 123 -8.09 28.88 6.05
CA ASN A 123 -7.71 28.12 4.86
C ASN A 123 -7.02 26.80 5.22
N GLN A 124 -6.13 26.77 6.23
CA GLN A 124 -5.52 25.52 6.71
C GLN A 124 -6.54 24.56 7.32
N ILE A 125 -7.49 25.08 8.12
CA ILE A 125 -8.58 24.28 8.68
C ILE A 125 -9.43 23.68 7.55
N TRP A 126 -9.77 24.47 6.53
CA TRP A 126 -10.50 23.97 5.37
C TRP A 126 -9.75 22.86 4.64
N LEU A 127 -8.43 23.04 4.41
CA LEU A 127 -7.58 22.06 3.74
C LEU A 127 -7.60 20.71 4.48
N LEU A 128 -7.39 20.73 5.81
CA LEU A 128 -7.34 19.51 6.61
C LEU A 128 -8.72 18.87 6.82
N ARG A 129 -9.80 19.67 6.92
CA ARG A 129 -11.17 19.14 6.98
C ARG A 129 -11.59 18.46 5.68
N ASN A 130 -11.08 18.93 4.53
CA ASN A 130 -11.37 18.37 3.22
C ASN A 130 -10.32 17.37 2.72
N ILE A 131 -9.44 16.87 3.60
CA ILE A 131 -8.36 15.92 3.24
C ILE A 131 -8.86 14.66 2.52
N VAL A 132 -10.09 14.24 2.79
CA VAL A 132 -10.70 13.09 2.10
C VAL A 132 -10.75 13.34 0.59
N TRP A 133 -11.14 14.53 0.16
CA TRP A 133 -11.42 14.83 -1.24
C TRP A 133 -10.17 15.04 -2.08
N TRP A 134 -9.21 15.81 -1.57
CA TRP A 134 -8.04 16.18 -2.36
C TRP A 134 -6.86 15.21 -2.18
N TYR A 135 -6.78 14.51 -1.05
CA TYR A 135 -5.62 13.67 -0.69
C TYR A 135 -5.93 12.18 -0.60
N LEU A 136 -6.98 11.75 0.12
CA LEU A 136 -7.21 10.32 0.38
C LEU A 136 -7.97 9.62 -0.75
N LEU A 137 -9.04 10.23 -1.28
CA LEU A 137 -9.90 9.61 -2.29
C LEU A 137 -9.15 9.27 -3.59
N PRO A 138 -8.34 10.16 -4.20
CA PRO A 138 -7.72 9.85 -5.49
C PRO A 138 -6.76 8.64 -5.42
N PRO A 139 -5.86 8.52 -4.42
CA PRO A 139 -5.07 7.31 -4.22
C PRO A 139 -5.90 6.05 -3.97
N THR A 140 -6.98 6.13 -3.17
CA THR A 140 -7.85 4.97 -2.93
C THR A 140 -8.36 4.41 -4.24
N LEU A 141 -8.88 5.27 -5.13
CA LEU A 141 -9.42 4.82 -6.42
C LEU A 141 -8.36 4.13 -7.28
N SER A 142 -7.14 4.69 -7.34
CA SER A 142 -6.03 4.06 -8.06
C SER A 142 -5.65 2.70 -7.48
N ILE A 143 -5.54 2.59 -6.16
CA ILE A 143 -5.14 1.34 -5.48
C ILE A 143 -6.23 0.28 -5.64
N MET A 144 -7.51 0.66 -5.47
CA MET A 144 -8.64 -0.26 -5.65
C MET A 144 -8.73 -0.78 -7.09
N ALA A 145 -8.48 0.07 -8.08
CA ALA A 145 -8.45 -0.36 -9.48
C ALA A 145 -7.34 -1.39 -9.75
N PHE A 146 -6.15 -1.15 -9.20
CA PHE A 146 -5.03 -2.10 -9.28
C PHE A 146 -5.36 -3.42 -8.58
N PHE A 147 -5.86 -3.38 -7.34
CA PHE A 147 -6.27 -4.59 -6.61
C PHE A 147 -7.35 -5.38 -7.35
N ALA A 148 -8.35 -4.69 -7.90
CA ALA A 148 -9.41 -5.34 -8.66
C ALA A 148 -8.85 -6.03 -9.91
N GLN A 149 -7.97 -5.36 -10.67
CA GLN A 149 -7.37 -6.01 -11.84
C GLN A 149 -6.51 -7.20 -11.43
N THR A 150 -5.55 -7.02 -10.52
CA THR A 150 -4.63 -8.09 -10.12
C THR A 150 -5.37 -9.31 -9.55
N ILE A 151 -6.34 -9.10 -8.65
CA ILE A 151 -7.01 -10.22 -7.97
C ILE A 151 -7.98 -10.96 -8.89
N PHE A 152 -8.64 -10.26 -9.82
CA PHE A 152 -9.60 -10.88 -10.75
C PHE A 152 -8.99 -11.26 -12.09
N THR A 153 -7.66 -11.18 -12.26
CA THR A 153 -7.00 -11.71 -13.45
C THR A 153 -6.95 -13.25 -13.38
N PRO A 154 -7.42 -13.97 -14.42
CA PRO A 154 -7.56 -15.44 -14.39
C PRO A 154 -6.24 -16.20 -14.24
N GLU A 155 -5.13 -15.56 -14.62
CA GLU A 155 -3.78 -16.14 -14.64
C GLU A 155 -3.23 -16.47 -13.25
N ILE A 156 -3.83 -15.92 -12.18
CA ILE A 156 -3.40 -16.12 -10.80
C ILE A 156 -4.34 -17.13 -10.13
N PRO A 157 -3.97 -18.42 -10.00
CA PRO A 157 -4.78 -19.39 -9.27
C PRO A 157 -4.68 -19.16 -7.75
N LEU A 158 -5.81 -18.84 -7.11
CA LEU A 158 -5.90 -18.67 -5.65
C LEU A 158 -6.29 -19.97 -4.93
N LEU A 159 -7.09 -20.80 -5.59
CA LEU A 159 -7.44 -22.15 -5.16
C LEU A 159 -7.55 -23.06 -6.39
N ASP A 160 -7.07 -24.30 -6.28
CA ASP A 160 -7.24 -25.39 -7.27
C ASP A 160 -8.71 -25.89 -7.40
N ALA A 161 -9.67 -25.06 -7.01
CA ALA A 161 -11.06 -25.45 -6.81
C ALA A 161 -11.95 -25.21 -8.03
N GLY A 162 -11.58 -24.29 -8.93
CA GLY A 162 -12.36 -23.91 -10.11
C GLY A 162 -13.76 -23.35 -9.80
N GLY A 163 -14.36 -22.61 -10.73
CA GLY A 163 -15.76 -22.15 -10.61
C GLY A 163 -16.02 -21.16 -9.47
N TRP A 164 -17.14 -21.33 -8.75
CA TRP A 164 -17.64 -20.35 -7.76
C TRP A 164 -16.77 -20.20 -6.50
N SER A 165 -16.06 -21.25 -6.10
CA SER A 165 -15.19 -21.22 -4.92
C SER A 165 -13.94 -20.36 -5.15
N ASP A 166 -13.35 -20.41 -6.35
CA ASP A 166 -12.24 -19.52 -6.75
C ASP A 166 -12.69 -18.06 -6.76
N TYR A 167 -13.87 -17.77 -7.35
CA TYR A 167 -14.43 -16.42 -7.32
C TYR A 167 -14.67 -15.90 -5.90
N LEU A 168 -15.22 -16.72 -5.00
CA LEU A 168 -15.45 -16.34 -3.60
C LEU A 168 -14.12 -16.05 -2.88
N ALA A 169 -13.09 -16.86 -3.11
CA ALA A 169 -11.76 -16.65 -2.54
C ALA A 169 -11.15 -15.32 -3.02
N ARG A 170 -11.20 -15.03 -4.32
CA ARG A 170 -10.78 -13.74 -4.90
C ARG A 170 -11.52 -12.57 -4.26
N LEU A 171 -12.83 -12.69 -4.09
CA LEU A 171 -13.64 -11.66 -3.44
C LEU A 171 -13.21 -11.42 -1.99
N ILE A 172 -12.96 -12.48 -1.21
CA ILE A 172 -12.50 -12.38 0.18
C ILE A 172 -11.14 -11.66 0.25
N VAL A 173 -10.19 -12.00 -0.63
CA VAL A 173 -8.87 -11.36 -0.68
C VAL A 173 -9.00 -9.89 -1.08
N PHE A 174 -9.84 -9.57 -2.08
CA PHE A 174 -10.09 -8.20 -2.48
C PHE A 174 -10.69 -7.37 -1.34
N LEU A 175 -11.69 -7.91 -0.64
CA LEU A 175 -12.33 -7.22 0.48
C LEU A 175 -11.39 -7.04 1.67
N SER A 176 -10.53 -8.01 1.96
CA SER A 176 -9.57 -7.91 3.07
C SER A 176 -8.50 -6.85 2.81
N MET A 177 -7.94 -6.81 1.59
CA MET A 177 -6.99 -5.78 1.16
C MET A 177 -7.64 -4.39 1.12
N SER A 178 -8.88 -4.30 0.64
CA SER A 178 -9.65 -3.06 0.63
C SER A 178 -9.91 -2.53 2.04
N LEU A 179 -10.32 -3.40 2.96
CA LEU A 179 -10.54 -3.05 4.36
C LEU A 179 -9.25 -2.54 5.01
N PHE A 180 -8.11 -3.20 4.74
CA PHE A 180 -6.82 -2.77 5.25
C PHE A 180 -6.46 -1.34 4.82
N VAL A 181 -6.61 -1.01 3.53
CA VAL A 181 -6.38 0.35 3.01
C VAL A 181 -7.33 1.36 3.66
N ILE A 182 -8.62 1.03 3.78
CA ILE A 182 -9.61 1.89 4.42
C ILE A 182 -9.25 2.17 5.88
N VAL A 183 -8.79 1.17 6.64
CA VAL A 183 -8.37 1.34 8.04
C VAL A 183 -7.18 2.29 8.14
N ILE A 184 -6.16 2.13 7.28
CA ILE A 184 -5.01 3.05 7.26
C ILE A 184 -5.47 4.47 6.95
N TYR A 185 -6.34 4.64 5.95
CA TYR A 185 -6.78 5.96 5.51
C TYR A 185 -7.68 6.64 6.54
N TYR A 186 -8.52 5.86 7.23
CA TYR A 186 -9.31 6.33 8.36
C TYR A 186 -8.40 6.82 9.50
N PHE A 187 -7.33 6.08 9.81
CA PHE A 187 -6.35 6.52 10.81
C PHE A 187 -5.65 7.82 10.41
N VAL A 188 -5.24 7.97 9.15
CA VAL A 188 -4.67 9.23 8.63
C VAL A 188 -5.68 10.38 8.75
N TYR A 189 -6.95 10.14 8.41
CA TYR A 189 -8.01 11.13 8.57
C TYR A 189 -8.15 11.57 10.04
N LEU A 190 -8.16 10.62 10.98
CA LEU A 190 -8.28 10.92 12.42
C LEU A 190 -7.12 11.79 12.93
N ILE A 191 -5.88 11.48 12.54
CA ILE A 191 -4.71 12.30 12.92
C ILE A 191 -4.87 13.74 12.44
N ASN A 192 -5.31 13.92 11.19
CA ASN A 192 -5.50 15.24 10.62
C ASN A 192 -6.63 16.02 11.30
N GLN A 193 -7.77 15.37 11.59
CA GLN A 193 -8.86 16.01 12.33
C GLN A 193 -8.49 16.30 13.78
N GLN A 194 -7.69 15.44 14.42
CA GLN A 194 -7.18 15.70 15.75
C GLN A 194 -6.27 16.94 15.75
N ALA A 195 -5.41 17.11 14.73
CA ALA A 195 -4.59 18.32 14.58
C ALA A 195 -5.46 19.58 14.40
N VAL A 196 -6.54 19.51 13.62
CA VAL A 196 -7.50 20.62 13.47
C VAL A 196 -8.08 21.02 14.82
N ARG A 197 -8.61 20.05 15.58
CA ARG A 197 -9.28 20.30 16.87
C ARG A 197 -8.32 20.78 17.96
N THR A 198 -7.10 20.26 17.99
CA THR A 198 -6.16 20.50 19.10
C THR A 198 -5.21 21.66 18.86
N GLN A 199 -4.92 22.01 17.60
CA GLN A 199 -3.91 23.01 17.26
C GLN A 199 -4.52 24.21 16.53
N LEU A 200 -5.36 23.97 15.52
CA LEU A 200 -5.82 25.04 14.64
C LEU A 200 -7.06 25.76 15.17
N GLU A 201 -8.04 25.03 15.69
CA GLU A 201 -9.27 25.63 16.25
C GLU A 201 -9.02 26.54 17.45
N PRO A 202 -8.20 26.16 18.46
CA PRO A 202 -7.89 27.04 19.59
C PRO A 202 -7.20 28.33 19.12
N ARG A 203 -6.23 28.22 18.22
CA ARG A 203 -5.53 29.39 17.65
C ARG A 203 -6.46 30.32 16.87
N ARG A 204 -7.41 29.76 16.13
CA ARG A 204 -8.44 30.56 15.44
C ARG A 204 -9.26 31.38 16.46
N LEU A 205 -9.62 30.79 17.59
CA LEU A 205 -10.36 31.48 18.65
C LEU A 205 -9.50 32.57 19.32
N GLU A 206 -8.22 32.30 19.56
CA GLU A 206 -7.26 33.29 20.08
C GLU A 206 -7.13 34.49 19.13
N LEU A 207 -6.98 34.24 17.81
CA LEU A 207 -6.90 35.31 16.80
C LEU A 207 -8.19 36.13 16.71
N LEU A 208 -9.36 35.48 16.80
CA LEU A 208 -10.65 36.18 16.86
C LEU A 208 -10.78 37.06 18.11
N ALA A 209 -10.33 36.56 19.26
CA ALA A 209 -10.34 37.32 20.51
C ALA A 209 -9.40 38.53 20.44
N LEU A 210 -8.19 38.35 19.91
CA LEU A 210 -7.20 39.42 19.71
C LEU A 210 -7.70 40.48 18.72
N LEU A 211 -8.32 40.04 17.62
CA LEU A 211 -8.91 40.95 16.64
C LEU A 211 -10.01 41.81 17.28
N LYS A 212 -10.89 41.19 18.06
CA LYS A 212 -11.97 41.89 18.77
C LYS A 212 -11.41 42.90 19.79
N SER A 213 -10.37 42.55 20.54
CA SER A 213 -9.77 43.49 21.50
C SER A 213 -9.14 44.70 20.81
N LEU A 214 -8.47 44.49 19.68
CA LEU A 214 -7.87 45.58 18.90
C LEU A 214 -8.93 46.50 18.26
N GLU A 215 -10.05 45.93 17.79
CA GLU A 215 -11.19 46.72 17.31
C GLU A 215 -11.86 47.53 18.42
N ASP A 216 -12.05 46.95 19.62
CA ASP A 216 -12.64 47.65 20.77
C ASP A 216 -11.76 48.82 21.25
N GLU A 217 -10.43 48.64 21.25
CA GLU A 217 -9.47 49.70 21.58
C GLU A 217 -9.50 50.84 20.55
N THR A 218 -9.53 50.50 19.25
CA THR A 218 -9.63 51.48 18.16
C THR A 218 -10.93 52.29 18.24
N ASN A 219 -12.00 51.67 18.77
CA ASN A 219 -13.31 52.31 18.98
C ASN A 219 -13.45 53.01 20.35
N GLY A 220 -12.37 53.12 21.14
CA GLY A 220 -12.34 53.86 22.41
C GLY A 220 -13.00 53.15 23.60
N LYS A 221 -13.28 51.85 23.51
CA LYS A 221 -13.74 51.04 24.65
C LYS A 221 -12.52 50.43 25.35
N VAL A 222 -12.05 51.09 26.41
CA VAL A 222 -10.85 50.65 27.14
C VAL A 222 -11.15 49.40 27.97
N ASN A 223 -10.83 48.23 27.41
CA ASN A 223 -10.63 46.99 28.18
C ASN A 223 -9.14 46.68 28.15
N GLY A 224 -8.40 47.12 29.16
CA GLY A 224 -6.93 46.98 29.27
C GLY A 224 -6.42 45.56 29.53
N GLU A 225 -7.20 44.53 29.23
CA GLU A 225 -6.79 43.13 29.28
C GLU A 225 -6.75 42.57 27.86
N PHE A 226 -5.56 42.58 27.26
CA PHE A 226 -5.30 41.70 26.14
C PHE A 226 -5.27 40.28 26.68
N PRO A 227 -5.96 39.31 26.06
CA PRO A 227 -5.71 37.92 26.36
C PRO A 227 -4.23 37.70 26.05
N LEU A 228 -3.40 37.60 27.09
CA LEU A 228 -2.00 37.26 26.94
C LEU A 228 -1.96 36.02 26.06
N LEU A 229 -1.11 36.04 25.03
CA LEU A 229 -0.71 34.86 24.26
C LEU A 229 0.06 33.86 25.17
N THR A 230 -0.31 33.73 26.44
CA THR A 230 0.06 32.67 27.38
C THR A 230 -0.64 31.35 27.00
N GLY A 231 -0.56 31.00 25.73
CA GLY A 231 -0.69 29.64 25.21
C GLY A 231 0.71 29.03 25.03
N ALA A 232 1.64 29.31 25.94
CA ALA A 232 2.96 28.67 26.01
C ALA A 232 2.88 27.22 26.54
N SER A 233 1.73 26.55 26.46
CA SER A 233 1.77 25.12 26.18
C SER A 233 1.89 24.98 24.67
N SER A 234 3.13 25.14 24.18
CA SER A 234 3.55 24.37 23.03
C SER A 234 3.25 22.91 23.38
N PHE A 235 2.07 22.41 23.01
CA PHE A 235 1.91 21.01 22.66
C PHE A 235 2.71 20.83 21.36
N ALA A 236 4.03 20.99 21.50
CA ALA A 236 5.00 20.42 20.61
C ALA A 236 4.72 18.92 20.73
N VAL A 237 3.82 18.42 19.87
CA VAL A 237 3.93 17.04 19.45
C VAL A 237 5.36 16.96 18.97
N SER A 238 6.21 16.31 19.76
CA SER A 238 7.64 16.35 19.49
C SER A 238 7.81 15.92 18.03
N PRO A 239 8.65 16.61 17.24
CA PRO A 239 8.90 16.21 15.86
C PRO A 239 9.20 14.69 15.76
N ARG A 240 9.78 14.13 16.84
CA ARG A 240 10.01 12.71 17.07
C ARG A 240 8.75 11.85 17.18
N ARG A 241 7.68 12.30 17.85
CA ARG A 241 6.40 11.55 17.93
C ARG A 241 5.65 11.58 16.60
N SER A 242 5.54 12.73 15.93
CA SER A 242 4.94 12.77 14.59
C SER A 242 5.76 11.96 13.59
N PHE A 243 7.09 12.08 13.62
CA PHE A 243 7.98 11.25 12.80
C PHE A 243 7.81 9.77 13.10
N ALA A 244 7.74 9.36 14.37
CA ALA A 244 7.50 7.97 14.74
C ALA A 244 6.15 7.44 14.25
N THR A 245 5.08 8.25 14.29
CA THR A 245 3.77 7.86 13.77
C THR A 245 3.78 7.72 12.24
N TYR A 246 4.42 8.65 11.52
CA TYR A 246 4.57 8.55 10.06
C TYR A 246 5.52 7.42 9.66
N LEU A 247 6.58 7.17 10.43
CA LEU A 247 7.50 6.05 10.24
C LEU A 247 6.81 4.73 10.49
N LEU A 248 5.97 4.63 11.54
CA LEU A 248 5.16 3.45 11.82
C LEU A 248 4.14 3.20 10.70
N ALA A 249 3.45 4.24 10.23
CA ALA A 249 2.55 4.13 9.09
C ALA A 249 3.31 3.71 7.81
N ALA A 250 4.48 4.29 7.54
CA ALA A 250 5.32 3.92 6.42
C ALA A 250 5.83 2.47 6.53
N ILE A 251 6.22 2.02 7.72
CA ILE A 251 6.61 0.63 8.00
C ILE A 251 5.43 -0.30 7.79
N ILE A 252 4.23 0.03 8.28
CA ILE A 252 3.02 -0.78 8.06
C ILE A 252 2.67 -0.85 6.57
N THR A 253 2.80 0.27 5.85
CA THR A 253 2.56 0.32 4.40
C THR A 253 3.62 -0.48 3.65
N LEU A 254 4.90 -0.38 4.04
CA LEU A 254 6.01 -1.15 3.49
C LEU A 254 5.90 -2.64 3.83
N LEU A 255 5.38 -3.00 5.00
CA LEU A 255 5.13 -4.40 5.39
C LEU A 255 3.91 -4.96 4.66
N GLY A 256 2.86 -4.16 4.44
CA GLY A 256 1.73 -4.53 3.59
C GLY A 256 2.17 -4.71 2.14
N MET A 257 2.98 -3.78 1.62
CA MET A 257 3.53 -3.82 0.27
C MET A 257 4.59 -4.92 0.12
N SER A 258 5.40 -5.18 1.14
CA SER A 258 6.31 -6.32 1.22
C SER A 258 5.56 -7.63 1.37
N GLY A 259 4.40 -7.65 2.01
CA GLY A 259 3.53 -8.82 2.07
C GLY A 259 2.89 -9.11 0.71
N ILE A 260 2.44 -8.07 0.01
CA ILE A 260 1.93 -8.18 -1.38
C ILE A 260 3.06 -8.60 -2.32
N LEU A 261 4.25 -8.01 -2.20
CA LEU A 261 5.43 -8.39 -3.00
C LEU A 261 5.98 -9.75 -2.60
N TYR A 262 5.89 -10.17 -1.34
CA TYR A 262 6.29 -11.50 -0.88
C TYR A 262 5.30 -12.56 -1.35
N VAL A 263 3.99 -12.27 -1.33
CA VAL A 263 3.00 -13.13 -1.98
C VAL A 263 3.25 -13.18 -3.48
N ALA A 264 3.48 -12.04 -4.13
CA ALA A 264 3.82 -12.00 -5.55
C ALA A 264 5.13 -12.74 -5.87
N TYR A 265 6.16 -12.63 -5.02
CA TYR A 265 7.48 -13.26 -5.18
C TYR A 265 7.47 -14.75 -4.83
N GLN A 266 6.72 -15.19 -3.81
CA GLN A 266 6.49 -16.62 -3.56
C GLN A 266 5.62 -17.24 -4.65
N MET A 267 4.72 -16.46 -5.24
CA MET A 267 4.01 -16.88 -6.44
C MET A 267 4.94 -16.88 -7.65
N ASP A 268 5.89 -15.95 -7.77
CA ASP A 268 6.91 -15.94 -8.83
C ASP A 268 7.89 -17.11 -8.68
N ASP A 269 8.31 -17.49 -7.47
CA ASP A 269 9.15 -18.68 -7.23
C ASP A 269 8.36 -19.98 -7.50
N MET A 270 7.04 -19.97 -7.29
CA MET A 270 6.11 -21.05 -7.68
C MET A 270 5.81 -21.07 -9.19
N ILE A 271 5.91 -19.94 -9.90
CA ILE A 271 5.61 -19.76 -11.33
C ILE A 271 6.87 -19.89 -12.20
N LEU A 272 8.04 -19.38 -11.78
CA LEU A 272 9.31 -19.47 -12.51
C LEU A 272 9.97 -20.85 -12.42
N HIS A 273 9.63 -21.66 -11.41
CA HIS A 273 9.96 -23.09 -11.44
C HIS A 273 8.96 -23.95 -12.26
N ASN A 274 7.88 -23.34 -12.76
CA ASN A 274 6.91 -23.96 -13.67
C ASN A 274 6.73 -23.09 -14.93
N VAL A 275 7.83 -22.73 -15.60
CA VAL A 275 7.76 -22.53 -17.06
C VAL A 275 7.62 -23.91 -17.70
N ASP A 276 6.52 -24.59 -17.36
CA ASP A 276 5.98 -25.65 -18.19
C ASP A 276 5.23 -24.91 -19.31
N GLU A 277 5.71 -25.06 -20.54
CA GLU A 277 4.79 -25.01 -21.67
C GLU A 277 3.56 -25.84 -21.26
N GLU A 278 2.35 -25.29 -21.34
CA GLU A 278 1.16 -25.91 -20.75
C GLU A 278 0.85 -27.24 -21.47
N TYR A 279 1.51 -28.32 -21.05
CA TYR A 279 1.35 -29.63 -21.64
C TYR A 279 -0.05 -30.15 -21.28
N PRO A 280 -0.78 -30.75 -22.23
CA PRO A 280 -2.03 -31.41 -21.93
C PRO A 280 -1.87 -32.40 -20.78
N LYS A 281 -2.64 -32.21 -19.71
CA LYS A 281 -2.62 -33.06 -18.51
C LYS A 281 -3.49 -34.30 -18.71
N LEU A 282 -3.02 -35.27 -19.50
CA LEU A 282 -3.75 -36.48 -19.87
C LEU A 282 -2.94 -37.75 -19.57
N SER A 283 -3.62 -38.90 -19.44
CA SER A 283 -2.97 -40.20 -19.32
C SER A 283 -3.77 -41.30 -20.04
N PRO A 284 -3.10 -42.26 -20.70
CA PRO A 284 -3.76 -43.44 -21.27
C PRO A 284 -4.09 -44.51 -20.22
N PHE A 285 -3.56 -44.40 -19.00
CA PHE A 285 -3.67 -45.44 -17.97
C PHE A 285 -4.72 -45.08 -16.92
N ALA A 286 -5.57 -46.02 -16.54
CA ALA A 286 -6.52 -45.85 -15.44
C ALA A 286 -5.82 -45.93 -14.06
N ALA A 287 -4.70 -46.65 -13.97
CA ALA A 287 -3.87 -46.79 -12.79
C ALA A 287 -2.45 -47.21 -13.18
N VAL A 288 -1.48 -46.90 -12.32
CA VAL A 288 -0.07 -47.31 -12.47
C VAL A 288 0.41 -47.87 -11.14
N ARG A 289 1.19 -48.94 -11.21
CA ARG A 289 1.95 -49.50 -10.09
C ARG A 289 3.34 -49.92 -10.57
N TRP A 290 4.26 -50.06 -9.63
CA TRP A 290 5.67 -50.28 -9.92
C TRP A 290 6.11 -51.63 -9.39
N GLU A 291 6.78 -52.41 -10.24
CA GLU A 291 7.57 -53.58 -9.86
C GLU A 291 9.05 -53.19 -10.09
N GLU A 292 9.74 -52.81 -9.02
CA GLU A 292 11.07 -52.16 -9.10
C GLU A 292 11.01 -50.92 -10.02
N ASP A 293 11.78 -50.91 -11.10
CA ASP A 293 11.82 -49.82 -12.09
C ASP A 293 10.88 -50.06 -13.29
N GLN A 294 10.09 -51.14 -13.28
CA GLN A 294 9.20 -51.48 -14.37
C GLN A 294 7.75 -51.05 -14.08
N PRO A 295 7.16 -50.19 -14.94
CA PRO A 295 5.78 -49.76 -14.77
C PRO A 295 4.79 -50.84 -15.25
N GLU A 296 3.89 -51.21 -14.36
CA GLU A 296 2.68 -51.95 -14.70
C GLU A 296 1.51 -50.98 -14.77
N VAL A 297 0.78 -51.03 -15.88
CA VAL A 297 -0.26 -50.06 -16.22
C VAL A 297 -1.60 -50.75 -16.40
N LYS A 298 -2.66 -50.11 -15.89
CA LYS A 298 -4.03 -50.56 -16.09
C LYS A 298 -4.63 -49.84 -17.31
N VAL A 299 -5.01 -50.59 -18.35
CA VAL A 299 -5.69 -50.06 -19.53
C VAL A 299 -7.06 -50.70 -19.62
N GLY A 300 -8.12 -49.90 -19.47
CA GLY A 300 -9.47 -50.41 -19.25
C GLY A 300 -9.55 -51.15 -17.91
N GLU A 301 -9.95 -52.42 -17.94
CA GLU A 301 -10.07 -53.25 -16.73
C GLU A 301 -8.90 -54.19 -16.47
N GLU A 302 -7.92 -54.24 -17.38
CA GLU A 302 -6.83 -55.20 -17.34
C GLU A 302 -5.48 -54.54 -17.02
N TRP A 303 -4.62 -55.29 -16.33
CA TRP A 303 -3.26 -54.88 -15.99
C TRP A 303 -2.27 -55.51 -16.94
N TYR A 304 -1.31 -54.71 -17.38
CA TYR A 304 -0.24 -55.14 -18.25
C TYR A 304 1.10 -54.59 -17.79
N ARG A 305 2.18 -55.29 -18.13
CA ARG A 305 3.52 -54.71 -18.07
C ARG A 305 3.72 -53.83 -19.31
N LEU A 306 4.13 -52.58 -19.10
CA LEU A 306 4.32 -51.64 -20.20
C LEU A 306 5.68 -51.87 -20.86
N ILE A 307 5.68 -52.09 -22.18
CA ILE A 307 6.90 -52.32 -22.96
C ILE A 307 7.30 -51.09 -23.76
N SER A 308 6.35 -50.42 -24.41
CA SER A 308 6.62 -49.18 -25.14
C SER A 308 5.39 -48.31 -25.31
N ILE A 309 5.59 -46.99 -25.41
CA ILE A 309 4.58 -45.99 -25.80
C ILE A 309 5.01 -45.37 -27.12
N ASN A 310 4.18 -45.45 -28.17
CA ASN A 310 4.50 -44.92 -29.51
C ASN A 310 5.90 -45.37 -30.01
N GLU A 311 6.23 -46.64 -29.82
CA GLU A 311 7.53 -47.25 -30.18
C GLU A 311 8.72 -46.81 -29.30
N ILE A 312 8.49 -45.95 -28.29
CA ILE A 312 9.50 -45.54 -27.31
C ILE A 312 9.51 -46.56 -26.16
N PRO A 313 10.63 -47.25 -25.89
CA PRO A 313 10.72 -48.23 -24.81
C PRO A 313 10.38 -47.62 -23.44
N SER A 314 9.61 -48.34 -22.63
CA SER A 314 9.26 -47.90 -21.28
C SER A 314 10.49 -47.68 -20.39
N GLU A 315 11.49 -48.54 -20.53
CA GLU A 315 12.78 -48.42 -19.85
C GLU A 315 13.48 -47.09 -20.16
N GLU A 316 13.48 -46.66 -21.43
CA GLU A 316 14.10 -45.39 -21.85
C GLU A 316 13.36 -44.18 -21.23
N ILE A 317 12.03 -44.24 -21.19
CA ILE A 317 11.19 -43.21 -20.57
C ILE A 317 11.45 -43.14 -19.06
N VAL A 318 11.57 -44.30 -18.40
CA VAL A 318 11.86 -44.40 -16.97
C VAL A 318 13.26 -43.86 -16.66
N THR A 319 14.28 -44.29 -17.40
CA THR A 319 15.66 -43.79 -17.23
C THR A 319 15.74 -42.29 -17.41
N TYR A 320 15.10 -41.75 -18.46
CA TYR A 320 15.05 -40.31 -18.67
C TYR A 320 14.34 -39.58 -17.50
N SER A 321 13.26 -40.16 -16.99
CA SER A 321 12.54 -39.60 -15.83
C SER A 321 13.42 -39.60 -14.57
N GLN A 322 14.14 -40.69 -14.32
CA GLN A 322 15.06 -40.83 -13.18
C GLN A 322 16.19 -39.79 -13.27
N ASP A 323 16.84 -39.67 -14.43
CA ASP A 323 17.94 -38.73 -14.66
C ASP A 323 17.49 -37.26 -14.54
N THR A 324 16.26 -36.96 -14.97
CA THR A 324 15.74 -35.59 -15.02
C THR A 324 15.13 -35.13 -13.69
N PHE A 325 14.43 -36.03 -12.98
CA PHE A 325 13.55 -35.65 -11.86
C PHE A 325 13.93 -36.27 -10.51
N GLY A 326 14.99 -37.09 -10.45
CA GLY A 326 15.46 -37.69 -9.20
C GLY A 326 14.34 -38.42 -8.48
N ASP A 327 14.16 -38.19 -7.17
CA ASP A 327 13.15 -38.88 -6.34
C ASP A 327 11.68 -38.70 -6.81
N LEU A 328 11.40 -37.73 -7.69
CA LEU A 328 10.07 -37.49 -8.24
C LEU A 328 9.78 -38.25 -9.54
N TRP A 329 10.71 -39.09 -10.01
CA TRP A 329 10.64 -39.72 -11.33
C TRP A 329 9.37 -40.57 -11.55
N GLN A 330 8.93 -41.32 -10.54
CA GLN A 330 7.70 -42.12 -10.62
C GLN A 330 6.48 -41.23 -10.75
N LYS A 331 6.44 -40.15 -9.97
CA LYS A 331 5.34 -39.18 -10.00
C LYS A 331 5.24 -38.48 -11.36
N ARG A 332 6.38 -38.11 -11.96
CA ARG A 332 6.41 -37.49 -13.29
C ARG A 332 5.98 -38.44 -14.39
N PHE A 333 6.36 -39.71 -14.30
CA PHE A 333 5.86 -40.75 -15.20
C PHE A 333 4.34 -40.95 -15.06
N GLU A 334 3.84 -41.01 -13.83
CA GLU A 334 2.44 -41.28 -13.52
C GLU A 334 1.50 -40.12 -13.89
N GLU A 335 1.89 -38.89 -13.54
CA GLU A 335 1.04 -37.72 -13.68
C GLU A 335 1.33 -36.96 -14.97
N ASP A 336 2.61 -36.80 -15.35
CA ASP A 336 3.09 -35.85 -16.36
C ASP A 336 3.67 -36.54 -17.61
N LEU A 337 3.07 -37.65 -18.02
CA LEU A 337 3.55 -38.45 -19.14
C LEU A 337 3.74 -37.66 -20.45
N ILE A 338 2.82 -36.74 -20.79
CA ILE A 338 2.91 -35.95 -22.03
C ILE A 338 4.09 -34.97 -21.98
N GLU A 339 4.32 -34.34 -20.83
CA GLU A 339 5.47 -33.47 -20.63
C GLU A 339 6.76 -34.28 -20.75
N LEU A 340 6.81 -35.44 -20.09
CA LEU A 340 7.97 -36.33 -20.11
C LEU A 340 8.34 -36.73 -21.55
N LEU A 341 7.35 -37.20 -22.33
CA LEU A 341 7.54 -37.57 -23.72
C LEU A 341 7.94 -36.38 -24.60
N THR A 342 7.33 -35.22 -24.38
CA THR A 342 7.64 -34.02 -25.18
C THR A 342 9.07 -33.51 -24.90
N ARG A 343 9.52 -33.56 -23.64
CA ARG A 343 10.91 -33.23 -23.28
C ARG A 343 11.92 -34.22 -23.88
N MET A 344 11.53 -35.47 -24.08
CA MET A 344 12.30 -36.46 -24.84
C MET A 344 12.28 -36.23 -26.36
N GLY A 345 11.57 -35.20 -26.86
CA GLY A 345 11.45 -34.89 -28.29
C GLY A 345 10.34 -35.66 -28.99
N HIS A 346 9.40 -36.25 -28.25
CA HIS A 346 8.30 -37.03 -28.78
C HIS A 346 6.94 -36.38 -28.48
N GLU A 347 6.37 -35.72 -29.49
CA GLU A 347 5.01 -35.16 -29.38
C GLU A 347 3.97 -36.27 -29.30
N SER A 348 3.11 -36.20 -28.28
CA SER A 348 2.03 -37.16 -28.07
C SER A 348 0.68 -36.47 -28.35
N GLY A 349 -0.10 -37.04 -29.28
CA GLY A 349 -1.43 -36.53 -29.68
C GLY A 349 -2.51 -36.83 -28.63
N GLU A 350 -3.78 -36.96 -29.01
CA GLU A 350 -4.86 -37.35 -28.07
C GLU A 350 -4.92 -38.86 -27.81
N ASN A 351 -4.25 -39.66 -28.65
CA ASN A 351 -4.21 -41.12 -28.57
C ASN A 351 -2.76 -41.63 -28.69
N VAL A 352 -2.49 -42.79 -28.10
CA VAL A 352 -1.18 -43.44 -28.16
C VAL A 352 -1.30 -44.92 -28.50
N ASN A 353 -0.25 -45.48 -29.10
CA ASN A 353 -0.11 -46.91 -29.29
C ASN A 353 0.73 -47.48 -28.14
N LEU A 354 0.21 -48.51 -27.48
CA LEU A 354 0.91 -49.16 -26.38
C LEU A 354 1.30 -50.57 -26.81
N THR A 355 2.57 -50.92 -26.65
CA THR A 355 3.00 -52.31 -26.66
C THR A 355 3.06 -52.77 -25.21
N VAL A 356 2.32 -53.83 -24.90
CA VAL A 356 2.17 -54.31 -23.54
C VAL A 356 2.32 -55.83 -23.47
N GLU A 357 2.81 -56.33 -22.34
CA GLU A 357 2.90 -57.77 -22.05
C GLU A 357 1.81 -58.14 -21.04
N SER A 358 1.05 -59.20 -21.35
CA SER A 358 0.08 -59.78 -20.42
C SER A 358 0.76 -60.37 -19.20
N LEU A 359 0.33 -59.98 -18.00
CA LEU A 359 0.85 -60.52 -16.74
C LEU A 359 0.49 -61.99 -16.51
N THR A 360 -0.52 -62.52 -17.22
CA THR A 360 -1.01 -63.90 -17.03
C THR A 360 -0.50 -64.87 -18.09
N SER A 361 -0.38 -64.42 -19.34
CA SER A 361 0.03 -65.26 -20.47
C SER A 361 1.44 -64.96 -20.97
N SER A 362 2.08 -63.88 -20.51
CA SER A 362 3.35 -63.36 -21.06
C SER A 362 3.31 -63.12 -22.56
N GLU A 363 2.11 -62.97 -23.12
CA GLU A 363 1.91 -62.67 -24.53
C GLU A 363 2.02 -61.16 -24.76
N MET A 364 2.77 -60.80 -25.80
CA MET A 364 2.94 -59.43 -26.25
C MET A 364 1.77 -59.02 -27.14
N GLN A 365 1.15 -57.89 -26.84
CA GLN A 365 0.08 -57.32 -27.65
C GLN A 365 0.28 -55.83 -27.88
N VAL A 366 -0.25 -55.35 -29.01
CA VAL A 366 -0.24 -53.93 -29.37
C VAL A 366 -1.66 -53.38 -29.26
N LEU A 367 -1.87 -52.51 -28.27
CA LEU A 367 -3.11 -51.75 -28.09
C LEU A 367 -3.00 -50.47 -28.92
N LYS A 368 -3.82 -50.35 -29.96
CA LYS A 368 -3.79 -49.22 -30.88
C LYS A 368 -4.78 -48.13 -30.46
N GLU A 369 -4.41 -46.88 -30.69
CA GLU A 369 -5.26 -45.70 -30.48
C GLU A 369 -5.88 -45.63 -29.08
N VAL A 370 -5.08 -45.92 -28.05
CA VAL A 370 -5.53 -45.82 -26.66
C VAL A 370 -5.72 -44.35 -26.30
N PRO A 371 -6.92 -43.93 -25.85
CA PRO A 371 -7.21 -42.53 -25.60
C PRO A 371 -6.52 -42.03 -24.33
N MET A 372 -5.88 -40.87 -24.43
CA MET A 372 -5.36 -40.16 -23.26
C MET A 372 -6.44 -39.25 -22.69
N THR A 373 -6.83 -39.49 -21.43
CA THR A 373 -7.95 -38.76 -20.82
C THR A 373 -7.53 -38.05 -19.53
N ARG A 374 -8.25 -36.97 -19.21
CA ARG A 374 -8.10 -36.27 -17.92
C ARG A 374 -8.59 -37.10 -16.74
N GLU A 375 -9.58 -37.96 -16.98
CA GLU A 375 -10.16 -38.83 -15.96
C GLU A 375 -9.16 -39.86 -15.46
N ASN A 376 -8.47 -40.52 -16.39
CA ASN A 376 -7.37 -41.44 -16.12
C ASN A 376 -6.26 -40.79 -15.28
N ARG A 377 -5.78 -39.62 -15.69
CA ARG A 377 -4.78 -38.87 -14.92
C ARG A 377 -5.27 -38.53 -13.50
N ARG A 378 -6.52 -38.09 -13.37
CA ARG A 378 -7.11 -37.77 -12.05
C ARG A 378 -7.17 -39.01 -11.16
N ALA A 379 -7.50 -40.18 -11.72
CA ALA A 379 -7.53 -41.45 -10.98
C ALA A 379 -6.14 -41.82 -10.45
N ILE A 380 -5.10 -41.73 -11.30
CA ILE A 380 -3.71 -41.99 -10.91
C ILE A 380 -3.27 -41.05 -9.78
N ARG A 381 -3.46 -39.74 -9.95
CA ARG A 381 -3.07 -38.74 -8.94
C ARG A 381 -3.76 -38.96 -7.60
N ASN A 382 -5.05 -39.31 -7.62
CA ASN A 382 -5.79 -39.60 -6.40
C ASN A 382 -5.27 -40.88 -5.71
N ALA A 383 -4.92 -41.90 -6.48
CA ALA A 383 -4.33 -43.13 -5.95
C ALA A 383 -2.93 -42.88 -5.38
N ALA A 384 -2.10 -42.08 -6.05
CA ALA A 384 -0.77 -41.70 -5.56
C ALA A 384 -0.84 -40.97 -4.21
N ARG A 385 -1.72 -39.96 -4.08
CA ARG A 385 -1.95 -39.25 -2.80
C ARG A 385 -2.43 -40.19 -1.69
N ALA A 386 -3.33 -41.11 -2.00
CA ALA A 386 -3.81 -42.08 -1.01
C ALA A 386 -2.68 -43.01 -0.51
N ARG A 387 -1.68 -43.33 -1.36
CA ARG A 387 -0.49 -44.10 -0.97
C ARG A 387 0.44 -43.29 -0.06
N GLU A 388 0.67 -42.01 -0.36
CA GLU A 388 1.46 -41.10 0.48
C GLU A 388 0.82 -40.96 1.88
N GLU A 389 -0.51 -40.87 1.97
CA GLU A 389 -1.22 -40.77 3.25
C GLU A 389 -1.22 -42.06 4.09
N THR A 390 -0.96 -43.22 3.47
CA THR A 390 -1.01 -44.54 4.14
C THR A 390 0.36 -45.13 4.50
N GLN A 391 1.46 -44.52 4.06
CA GLN A 391 2.81 -44.89 4.50
C GLN A 391 3.21 -44.03 5.72
N PRO A 392 3.25 -44.57 6.96
CA PRO A 392 3.83 -43.84 8.07
C PRO A 392 5.34 -43.65 7.80
N GLU A 393 5.82 -42.42 7.92
CA GLU A 393 7.25 -42.06 7.88
C GLU A 393 8.04 -43.05 8.75
N GLN A 394 8.79 -43.95 8.11
CA GLN A 394 9.84 -44.72 8.77
C GLN A 394 11.10 -43.87 8.70
N GLU A 395 11.43 -43.23 9.82
CA GLU A 395 12.70 -42.55 10.09
C GLU A 395 13.92 -43.49 10.00
#